data_AF-A0AA39F3J5-F1
#
_entry.id   AF-A0AA39F3J5-F1
#
_cell.length_a   1.000
_cell.length_b   1.000
_cell.length_c   1.000
_cell.angle_alpha   90.00
_cell.angle_beta   90.00
_cell.angle_gamma   90.00
#
_symmetry.space_group_name_H-M   'P 1'
#
loop_
_entity.id
_entity.type
_entity.pdbx_description
1 polymer ?
#
loop_
_entity_poly.entity_id
_entity_poly.type
_entity_poly.pdbx_seq_one_letter_code
_entity_poly.pdbx_strand_id
1 'polypeptide(L)'
;MVVTPNTPWNPTYTAADFPEKYRDVKTIPFDPRFPNTNQTRNCWQNYVDFQRCSKVRGEEYEACKYFKKAYRTLCPNDWIDKWDEQISEGRFPMKI
;
A
#
# COMPACT_ATOMS: atom_id res chain seq x y z
N MET A 1 14.98 -25.52 37.77
CA MET A 1 15.32 -24.44 36.81
C MET A 1 14.05 -23.68 36.53
N VAL A 2 13.87 -22.52 37.16
CA VAL A 2 12.68 -21.68 37.00
C VAL A 2 13.03 -20.65 35.93
N VAL A 3 12.31 -20.66 34.81
CA VAL A 3 12.48 -19.71 33.71
C VAL A 3 12.12 -18.30 34.21
N THR A 4 13.07 -17.37 34.11
CA THR A 4 12.87 -15.95 34.44
C THR A 4 12.01 -15.24 33.40
N PRO A 5 11.18 -14.23 33.76
CA PRO A 5 10.12 -13.73 32.88
C PRO A 5 10.56 -12.79 31.72
N ASN A 6 11.85 -12.49 31.56
CA ASN A 6 12.30 -11.41 30.68
C ASN A 6 13.41 -11.87 29.72
N THR A 7 13.08 -12.76 28.78
CA THR A 7 13.87 -12.88 27.54
C THR A 7 13.30 -11.95 26.47
N PRO A 8 14.12 -11.38 25.57
CA PRO A 8 13.68 -10.31 24.65
C PRO A 8 12.76 -10.79 23.51
N TRP A 9 12.42 -12.08 23.45
CA TRP A 9 11.68 -12.71 22.35
C TRP A 9 10.48 -13.55 22.85
N ASN A 10 9.63 -12.92 23.68
CA ASN A 10 8.23 -13.29 24.05
C ASN A 10 8.00 -14.30 25.21
N PRO A 11 6.83 -14.30 25.93
CA PRO A 11 5.57 -13.57 25.68
C PRO A 11 4.79 -13.04 26.93
N THR A 12 4.39 -11.77 26.93
CA THR A 12 3.25 -11.31 27.78
C THR A 12 2.01 -10.92 26.95
N TYR A 13 2.10 -10.94 25.62
CA TYR A 13 1.02 -10.53 24.72
C TYR A 13 0.58 -11.69 23.84
N THR A 14 -0.69 -12.04 23.96
CA THR A 14 -1.42 -13.00 23.14
C THR A 14 -2.16 -12.28 22.01
N ALA A 15 -2.62 -13.02 20.99
CA ALA A 15 -3.45 -12.45 19.93
C ALA A 15 -4.74 -11.78 20.47
N ALA A 16 -5.18 -12.16 21.68
CA ALA A 16 -6.34 -11.57 22.35
C ALA A 16 -6.10 -10.11 22.77
N ASP A 17 -4.84 -9.71 22.99
CA ASP A 17 -4.46 -8.40 23.52
C ASP A 17 -4.40 -7.31 22.44
N PHE A 18 -4.42 -7.68 21.17
CA PHE A 18 -4.53 -6.72 20.06
C PHE A 18 -6.00 -6.38 19.80
N PRO A 19 -6.34 -5.08 19.65
CA PRO A 19 -7.68 -4.68 19.24
C PRO A 19 -8.07 -5.38 17.93
N GLU A 20 -9.33 -5.75 17.79
CA GLU A 20 -9.87 -6.50 16.63
C GLU A 20 -9.45 -5.89 15.29
N LYS A 21 -9.43 -4.55 15.20
CA LYS A 21 -8.97 -3.76 14.05
C LYS A 21 -7.58 -4.15 13.53
N TYR A 22 -6.69 -4.63 14.39
CA TYR A 22 -5.30 -4.98 14.04
C TYR A 22 -5.11 -6.46 13.69
N ARG A 23 -6.10 -7.32 13.97
CA ARG A 23 -6.00 -8.77 13.69
C ARG A 23 -6.06 -9.08 12.20
N ASP A 24 -6.73 -8.23 11.41
CA ASP A 24 -6.95 -8.41 9.97
C ASP A 24 -6.17 -7.43 9.09
N VAL A 25 -5.10 -6.81 9.62
CA VAL A 25 -4.26 -5.92 8.82
C VAL A 25 -3.48 -6.73 7.79
N LYS A 26 -3.98 -6.72 6.55
CA LYS A 26 -3.34 -7.36 5.40
C LYS A 26 -2.75 -6.32 4.47
N THR A 27 -1.47 -6.48 4.14
CA THR A 27 -0.80 -5.75 3.07
C THR A 27 -1.24 -6.25 1.69
N ILE A 28 -0.70 -5.67 0.62
CA ILE A 28 -0.92 -6.16 -0.74
C ILE A 28 -0.17 -7.48 -1.00
N PRO A 29 -0.69 -8.34 -1.90
CA PRO A 29 0.01 -9.56 -2.28
C PRO A 29 1.26 -9.28 -3.14
N PHE A 30 2.12 -10.30 -3.27
CA PHE A 30 3.23 -10.27 -4.22
C PHE A 30 2.72 -10.24 -5.67
N ASP A 31 3.26 -9.34 -6.49
CA ASP A 31 2.95 -9.23 -7.91
C ASP A 31 4.07 -9.88 -8.75
N PRO A 32 3.81 -10.99 -9.45
CA PRO A 32 4.80 -11.68 -10.27
C PRO A 32 5.38 -10.83 -11.42
N ARG A 33 4.71 -9.73 -11.82
CA ARG A 33 5.21 -8.80 -12.85
C ARG A 33 6.42 -7.99 -12.34
N PHE A 34 6.55 -7.86 -11.02
CA PHE A 34 7.61 -7.08 -10.37
C PHE A 34 8.39 -7.96 -9.37
N PRO A 35 9.11 -9.00 -9.83
CA PRO A 35 9.74 -10.00 -8.95
C PRO A 35 11.02 -9.50 -8.28
N ASN A 36 11.62 -8.41 -8.80
CA ASN A 36 12.90 -7.90 -8.34
C ASN A 36 12.76 -6.98 -7.13
N THR A 37 13.85 -6.74 -6.41
CA THR A 37 13.89 -5.84 -5.23
C THR A 37 13.46 -4.41 -5.57
N ASN A 38 13.73 -3.92 -6.79
CA ASN A 38 13.32 -2.58 -7.20
C ASN A 38 11.81 -2.52 -7.51
N GLN A 39 11.04 -2.03 -6.54
CA GLN A 39 9.57 -1.89 -6.62
C GLN A 39 9.10 -0.54 -7.17
N THR A 40 9.99 0.30 -7.71
CA THR A 40 9.65 1.62 -8.25
C THR A 40 8.57 1.54 -9.34
N ARG A 41 8.71 0.57 -10.27
CA ARG A 41 7.71 0.37 -11.33
C ARG A 41 6.38 -0.18 -10.81
N ASN A 42 6.40 -0.99 -9.75
CA ASN A 42 5.18 -1.50 -9.12
C ASN A 42 4.38 -0.34 -8.50
N CYS A 43 5.03 0.51 -7.71
CA CYS A 43 4.45 1.74 -7.18
C CYS A 43 3.86 2.61 -8.30
N TRP A 44 4.68 2.99 -9.30
CA TRP A 44 4.27 3.87 -10.39
C TRP A 44 3.08 3.32 -11.19
N GLN A 45 3.12 2.03 -11.54
CA GLN A 45 2.05 1.41 -12.33
C GLN A 45 0.72 1.42 -11.58
N ASN A 46 0.71 1.06 -10.29
CA ASN A 46 -0.52 1.09 -9.49
C ASN A 46 -1.07 2.51 -9.30
N TYR A 47 -0.20 3.53 -9.20
CA TYR A 47 -0.64 4.91 -9.13
C TYR A 47 -1.34 5.35 -10.43
N VAL A 48 -0.72 5.11 -11.58
CA VAL A 48 -1.31 5.43 -12.90
C VAL A 48 -2.60 4.64 -13.15
N ASP A 49 -2.63 3.37 -12.79
CA ASP A 49 -3.80 2.51 -12.94
C ASP A 49 -4.97 2.99 -12.08
N PHE A 50 -4.71 3.46 -10.85
CA PHE A 50 -5.74 4.09 -10.03
C PHE A 50 -6.32 5.33 -10.70
N GLN A 51 -5.48 6.24 -11.20
CA GLN A 51 -5.96 7.48 -11.81
C GLN A 51 -6.80 7.21 -13.08
N ARG A 52 -6.38 6.24 -13.91
CA ARG A 52 -7.15 5.78 -15.09
C ARG A 52 -8.48 5.14 -14.69
N CYS A 53 -8.44 4.27 -13.68
CA CYS A 53 -9.61 3.57 -13.17
C CYS A 53 -10.64 4.57 -12.61
N SER A 54 -10.18 5.53 -11.80
CA SER A 54 -10.98 6.60 -11.23
C SER A 54 -11.66 7.44 -12.32
N LYS A 55 -10.94 7.79 -13.38
CA LYS A 55 -11.49 8.58 -14.50
C LYS A 55 -12.55 7.86 -15.32
N VAL A 56 -12.44 6.53 -15.49
CA VAL A 56 -13.37 5.74 -16.33
C VAL A 56 -14.56 5.20 -15.53
N ARG A 57 -14.34 4.77 -14.28
CA ARG A 57 -15.33 4.02 -13.49
C ARG A 57 -15.73 4.73 -12.18
N GLY A 58 -15.02 5.78 -11.78
CA GLY A 58 -15.16 6.43 -10.48
C GLY A 58 -14.33 5.77 -9.38
N GLU A 59 -14.04 6.51 -8.32
CA GLU A 59 -13.20 6.04 -7.20
C GLU A 59 -13.80 4.88 -6.41
N GLU A 60 -15.13 4.78 -6.37
CA GLU A 60 -15.85 3.78 -5.56
C GLU A 60 -15.91 2.39 -6.19
N TYR A 61 -15.40 2.23 -7.41
CA TYR A 61 -15.37 0.92 -8.05
C TYR A 61 -14.36 0.00 -7.34
N GLU A 62 -14.78 -1.22 -7.00
CA GLU A 62 -14.00 -2.16 -6.19
C GLU A 62 -12.60 -2.46 -6.75
N ALA A 63 -12.46 -2.55 -8.07
CA ALA A 63 -11.14 -2.74 -8.68
C ALA A 63 -10.24 -1.49 -8.52
N CYS A 64 -10.80 -0.28 -8.53
CA CYS A 64 -10.04 0.94 -8.29
C CYS A 64 -9.55 1.03 -6.83
N LYS A 65 -10.36 0.54 -5.86
CA LYS A 65 -9.97 0.46 -4.45
C LYS A 65 -8.73 -0.40 -4.24
N TYR A 66 -8.58 -1.49 -5.01
CA TYR A 66 -7.36 -2.30 -4.99
C TYR A 66 -6.13 -1.47 -5.39
N PHE A 67 -6.17 -0.76 -6.51
CA PHE A 67 -5.06 0.09 -6.95
C PHE A 67 -4.78 1.20 -5.95
N LYS A 68 -5.83 1.80 -5.35
CA LYS A 68 -5.71 2.80 -4.28
C LYS A 68 -4.93 2.28 -3.08
N LYS A 69 -5.29 1.08 -2.61
CA LYS A 69 -4.57 0.40 -1.54
C LYS A 69 -3.13 0.09 -1.94
N ALA A 70 -2.91 -0.39 -3.17
CA ALA A 70 -1.59 -0.80 -3.65
C ALA A 70 -0.60 0.36 -3.73
N TYR A 71 -0.94 1.48 -4.39
CA TYR A 71 0.00 2.59 -4.48
C TYR A 71 0.23 3.26 -3.11
N ARG A 72 -0.79 3.35 -2.25
CA ARG A 72 -0.63 3.87 -0.88
C ARG A 72 0.25 3.00 0.01
N THR A 73 0.34 1.70 -0.28
CA THR A 73 1.20 0.75 0.45
C THR A 73 2.63 0.76 -0.07
N LEU A 74 2.80 0.89 -1.39
CA LEU A 74 4.10 0.76 -2.07
C LEU A 74 4.87 2.06 -2.23
N CYS A 75 4.18 3.17 -2.46
CA CYS A 75 4.81 4.43 -2.84
C CYS A 75 5.19 5.27 -1.63
N PRO A 76 6.35 5.96 -1.66
CA PRO A 76 6.64 7.04 -0.73
C PRO A 76 5.59 8.15 -0.82
N ASN A 77 5.16 8.70 0.31
CA ASN A 77 4.15 9.78 0.33
C ASN A 77 4.61 11.00 -0.49
N ASP A 78 5.88 11.40 -0.36
CA ASP A 78 6.47 12.50 -1.12
C ASP A 78 6.33 12.35 -2.64
N TRP A 79 6.30 11.11 -3.15
CA TRP A 79 6.11 10.85 -4.57
C TRP A 79 4.66 11.04 -4.97
N ILE A 80 3.74 10.50 -4.15
CA ILE A 80 2.30 10.64 -4.36
C ILE A 80 1.93 12.13 -4.39
N ASP A 81 2.37 12.90 -3.39
CA ASP A 81 2.02 14.32 -3.26
C ASP A 81 2.53 15.13 -4.46
N LYS A 82 3.76 14.87 -4.93
CA LYS A 82 4.32 15.50 -6.13
C LYS A 82 3.59 15.13 -7.41
N TRP A 83 3.14 13.88 -7.54
CA TRP A 83 2.38 13.44 -8.70
C TRP A 83 0.97 14.01 -8.69
N ASP A 84 0.33 14.07 -7.52
CA ASP A 84 -0.98 14.69 -7.33
C ASP A 84 -0.94 16.19 -7.70
N GLU A 85 0.11 16.91 -7.27
CA GLU A 85 0.39 18.29 -7.69
C GLU A 85 0.53 18.39 -9.23
N GLN A 86 1.37 17.55 -9.84
CA GLN A 86 1.57 17.52 -11.29
C GLN A 86 0.28 17.25 -12.08
N ILE A 87 -0.61 16.40 -11.56
CA ILE A 87 -1.92 16.14 -12.15
C ILE A 87 -2.81 17.37 -12.03
N SER A 88 -2.85 18.02 -10.86
CA SER A 88 -3.65 19.22 -10.64
C SER A 88 -3.21 20.39 -11.53
N GLU A 89 -1.91 20.50 -11.81
CA GLU A 89 -1.31 21.51 -12.69
C GLU A 89 -1.35 21.12 -14.18
N GLY A 90 -1.80 19.90 -14.51
CA GLY A 90 -1.88 19.42 -15.89
C GLY A 90 -0.52 19.15 -16.55
N ARG A 91 0.56 19.01 -15.77
CA ARG A 91 1.93 18.75 -16.27
C ARG A 91 2.41 17.32 -16.05
N PHE A 92 1.51 16.41 -15.68
CA PHE A 92 1.86 15.00 -15.46
C PHE A 92 2.29 14.33 -16.78
N PRO A 93 3.43 13.61 -16.81
CA PRO A 93 4.04 13.14 -18.06
C PRO A 93 3.31 11.96 -18.72
N MET A 94 2.44 11.27 -17.99
CA MET A 94 1.70 10.10 -18.50
C MET A 94 0.26 10.44 -18.85
N LYS A 95 -0.25 9.79 -19.90
CA LYS A 95 -1.66 9.89 -20.28
C LYS A 95 -2.54 9.12 -19.29
N ILE A 96 -3.36 9.88 -18.55
CA ILE A 96 -4.39 9.42 -17.60
C ILE A 96 -5.77 9.55 -18.23
#